data_AF-A0A6I7YRA6-F1
#
_entry.id   AF-A0A6I7YRA6-F1
#
_cell.length_a   1.000
_cell.length_b   1.000
_cell.length_c   1.000
_cell.angle_alpha   90.00
_cell.angle_beta   90.00
_cell.angle_gamma   90.00
#
_symmetry.space_group_name_H-M   'P 1'
#
loop_
_entity.id
_entity.type
_entity.pdbx_description
1 polymer ?
#
loop_
_entity_poly.entity_id
_entity_poly.type
_entity_poly.pdbx_seq_one_letter_code
_entity_poly.pdbx_strand_id
1 'polypeptide(L)' 'MWTLRRSAAGHCPPLLITPDGQARCLSVDPDVPRSVDPGLPLGVDIVVPRRDHLDPVKAGSTVFLFTSSPIG' A
#
# COMPACT_ATOMS: atom_id res chain seq x y z
N MET A 1 -14.14 -11.57 8.62
CA MET A 1 -12.89 -11.39 7.86
C MET A 1 -12.75 -9.90 7.58
N TRP A 2 -11.57 -9.31 7.79
CA TRP A 2 -11.37 -7.88 7.58
C TRP A 2 -10.77 -7.63 6.20
N THR A 3 -11.08 -6.48 5.60
CA THR A 3 -10.52 -6.05 4.32
C THR A 3 -9.93 -4.65 4.49
N LEU A 4 -8.66 -4.50 4.14
CA LEU A 4 -7.99 -3.21 4.10
C LEU A 4 -8.21 -2.60 2.71
N ARG A 5 -8.87 -1.43 2.67
CA ARG A 5 -8.92 -0.59 1.48
C ARG A 5 -7.87 0.50 1.59
N ARG A 6 -7.02 0.62 0.58
CA ARG A 6 -5.93 1.60 0.56
C ARG A 6 -5.79 2.25 -0.81
N SER A 7 -5.36 3.49 -0.83
CA SER A 7 -4.93 4.23 -2.02
C SER A 7 -3.50 4.70 -1.80
N ALA A 8 -2.66 4.67 -2.83
CA ALA A 8 -1.27 5.14 -2.79
C ALA A 8 -1.12 6.48 -3.54
N ALA A 9 -0.13 7.28 -3.13
CA ALA A 9 0.20 8.57 -3.74
C ALA A 9 1.71 8.80 -3.76
N GLY A 10 2.46 7.89 -4.39
CA GLY A 10 3.90 8.01 -4.63
C GLY A 10 4.82 7.67 -3.45
N HIS A 11 4.27 7.25 -2.30
CA HIS A 11 5.06 6.81 -1.15
C HIS A 11 5.31 5.30 -1.16
N CYS A 12 6.30 4.87 -0.35
CA CYS A 12 6.63 3.45 -0.18
C CYS A 12 5.39 2.66 0.33
N PRO A 13 5.07 1.50 -0.28
CA PRO A 13 3.92 0.71 0.12
C PRO A 13 4.03 0.21 1.57
N PRO A 14 2.88 0.12 2.30
CA PRO A 14 2.86 -0.40 3.66
C PRO A 14 3.21 -1.89 3.73
N LEU A 15 3.65 -2.33 4.91
CA LEU A 15 3.83 -3.74 5.23
C LEU A 15 2.65 -4.26 6.05
N LEU A 16 2.19 -5.47 5.74
CA LEU A 16 1.25 -6.22 6.56
C LEU A 16 2.00 -7.36 7.25
N ILE A 17 2.05 -7.32 8.57
CA ILE A 17 2.56 -8.42 9.39
C ILE A 17 1.39 -9.29 9.83
N THR A 18 1.43 -10.55 9.46
CA THR A 18 0.42 -11.55 9.81
C THR A 18 0.61 -12.07 11.24
N PRO A 19 -0.41 -12.70 11.86
CA PRO A 19 -0.30 -13.25 13.21
C PRO A 19 0.76 -14.35 13.33
N ASP A 20 1.09 -15.03 12.23
CA ASP A 20 2.16 -16.03 12.11
C ASP A 20 3.56 -15.40 11.93
N GLY A 21 3.67 -14.07 12.01
CA GLY A 21 4.93 -13.35 11.92
C GLY A 21 5.45 -13.13 10.50
N GLN A 22 4.71 -13.55 9.48
CA GLN A 22 5.07 -13.31 8.08
C GLN A 22 4.79 -11.85 7.71
N ALA A 23 5.79 -11.17 7.15
CA ALA A 23 5.65 -9.83 6.60
C ALA A 23 5.37 -9.90 5.10
N ARG A 24 4.38 -9.14 4.64
CA ARG A 24 4.02 -9.00 3.23
C ARG A 24 4.03 -7.54 2.84
N CYS A 25 4.75 -7.21 1.77
CA CYS A 25 4.70 -5.89 1.19
C CYS A 25 3.40 -5.74 0.38
N LEU A 26 2.62 -4.69 0.67
CA LEU A 26 1.39 -4.38 -0.06
C LEU A 26 1.73 -3.60 -1.35
N SER A 27 2.72 -4.07 -2.10
CA SER A 27 3.25 -3.45 -3.32
C SER A 27 2.65 -4.00 -4.62
N VAL A 28 1.84 -5.06 -4.53
CA VAL A 28 1.30 -5.77 -5.69
C VAL A 28 -0.19 -5.51 -5.79
N ASP A 29 -0.62 -5.02 -6.95
CA ASP A 29 -2.02 -5.06 -7.34
C ASP A 29 -2.34 -6.52 -7.76
N PRO A 30 -3.27 -7.22 -7.07
CA PRO A 30 -3.58 -8.62 -7.40
C PRO A 30 -4.08 -8.80 -8.84
N ASP A 31 -4.62 -7.75 -9.45
CA ASP A 31 -5.14 -7.78 -10.83
C ASP A 31 -4.10 -7.30 -11.87
N VAL A 32 -2.92 -6.84 -11.44
CA VAL A 32 -1.85 -6.40 -12.34
C VAL A 32 -0.54 -7.11 -11.97
N PRO A 33 -0.13 -8.14 -12.75
CA PRO A 33 1.03 -9.00 -12.45
C PRO A 33 2.37 -8.28 -12.34
N ARG A 34 2.42 -7.00 -12.73
CA ARG A 34 3.64 -6.19 -12.76
C ARG A 34 3.32 -4.70 -12.69
N SER A 35 2.75 -4.23 -11.59
CA SER A 35 2.79 -2.78 -11.31
C SER A 35 3.30 -2.53 -9.90
N VAL A 36 4.59 -2.20 -9.86
CA VAL A 36 5.27 -1.56 -8.74
C VAL A 36 5.27 -0.06 -9.06
N ASP A 37 4.08 0.53 -9.14
CA ASP A 37 3.97 1.99 -9.27
C ASP A 37 3.10 2.52 -8.12
N PRO A 38 3.70 3.14 -7.08
CA PRO A 38 2.94 3.78 -6.02
C PRO A 38 2.15 5.01 -6.52
N GLY A 39 2.26 5.34 -7.81
CA GLY A 39 1.64 6.48 -8.45
C GLY A 39 2.45 7.75 -8.24
N LEU A 40 1.94 8.87 -8.74
CA LEU A 40 2.56 10.17 -8.53
C LEU A 40 2.21 10.72 -7.12
N PRO A 41 3.14 11.48 -6.52
CA PRO A 41 2.84 12.28 -5.34
C PRO A 41 1.61 13.18 -5.56
N LEU A 42 0.90 13.47 -4.47
CA LEU A 42 -0.20 14.42 -4.51
C LEU A 42 0.27 15.76 -5.09
N GLY A 43 -0.55 16.38 -5.95
CA GLY A 43 -0.29 17.69 -6.54
C GLY A 43 0.63 17.70 -7.78
N VAL A 44 1.28 16.60 -8.13
CA VAL A 44 2.09 16.50 -9.37
C VAL A 44 1.18 16.42 -10.60
N ASP A 45 0.20 15.52 -10.56
CA ASP A 45 -0.83 15.42 -11.59
C ASP A 45 -2.17 15.10 -10.91
N ILE A 46 -3.17 15.94 -11.17
CA ILE A 46 -4.53 15.79 -10.62
C ILE A 46 -5.43 14.93 -11.52
N VAL A 47 -5.03 14.69 -12.77
CA VAL A 47 -5.80 13.87 -13.70
C VAL A 47 -5.45 12.38 -13.62
N VAL A 48 -4.32 12.03 -13.00
CA VAL A 48 -3.93 10.62 -12.77
C VAL A 48 -4.88 9.97 -11.75
N PRO A 49 -5.62 8.90 -12.12
CA PRO A 49 -6.50 8.20 -11.20
C PRO A 49 -5.73 7.52 -10.08
N ARG A 50 -6.22 7.65 -8.85
CA ARG A 50 -5.71 6.88 -7.70
C ARG A 50 -6.51 5.61 -7.58
N ARG A 51 -5.85 4.47 -7.82
CA ARG A 51 -6.48 3.17 -7.67
C ARG A 51 -6.54 2.79 -6.21
N ASP A 52 -7.72 2.34 -5.80
CA ASP A 52 -7.86 1.65 -4.54
C ASP A 52 -7.46 0.19 -4.70
N HIS A 53 -6.78 -0.33 -3.68
CA HIS A 53 -6.46 -1.74 -3.55
C HIS A 53 -7.22 -2.31 -2.34
N LEU A 54 -7.69 -3.54 -2.49
CA LEU A 54 -8.42 -4.28 -1.46
C LEU A 54 -7.61 -5.52 -1.07
N ASP A 55 -7.09 -5.49 0.15
CA ASP A 55 -6.25 -6.57 0.68
C ASP A 55 -6.98 -7.32 1.80
N PRO A 56 -7.14 -8.65 1.73
CA PRO A 56 -7.72 -9.43 2.81
C PRO A 56 -6.77 -9.47 4.02
N VAL A 57 -7.31 -9.24 5.23
CA VAL A 57 -6.54 -9.16 6.46
C VAL A 57 -7.03 -10.21 7.48
N LYS A 58 -6.09 -11.04 7.92
CA LYS A 58 -6.32 -12.01 9.00
C LYS A 58 -6.46 -11.28 10.33
N ALA A 59 -7.34 -11.77 11.21
CA ALA A 59 -7.48 -11.22 12.55
C ALA A 59 -6.15 -11.32 13.31
N GLY A 60 -5.74 -10.25 13.99
CA GLY A 60 -4.47 -10.16 14.70
C GLY A 60 -3.29 -9.69 13.84
N SER A 61 -3.49 -9.34 12.57
CA SER A 61 -2.45 -8.70 11.76
C SER A 61 -2.18 -7.26 12.17
N THR A 62 -0.96 -6.79 11.90
CA THR A 62 -0.52 -5.40 12.12
C THR A 62 -0.12 -4.74 10.79
N VAL A 63 -0.59 -3.52 10.54
CA VAL A 63 -0.20 -2.71 9.39
C VAL A 63 0.90 -1.73 9.81
N PHE A 64 2.02 -1.74 9.09
CA PHE A 64 3.13 -0.81 9.27
C PHE A 64 3.17 0.21 8.14
N LEU A 65 3.12 1.49 8.52
CA LEU A 65 3.20 2.63 7.62
C LEU A 65 4.57 3.29 7.75
N PHE A 66 5.17 3.67 6.63
CA PHE A 66 6.41 4.44 6.59
C PHE A 66 6.11 5.90 6.37
N THR A 67 6.78 6.77 7.11
CA THR A 67 6.88 8.19 6.79
C THR A 67 8.22 8.42 6.13
N SER A 68 8.26 8.91 4.89
CA SER A 68 9.49 9.51 4.38
C SER A 68 9.72 10.80 5.17
N SER A 69 10.74 10.84 6.02
CA SER A 69 11.22 12.11 6.57
C SER A 69 11.54 13.04 5.40
N PRO A 70 11.26 14.35 5.49
CA PRO A 70 11.75 15.26 4.47
C PRO A 70 13.28 15.13 4.40
N ILE A 71 13.80 14.94 3.20
CA ILE A 71 15.20 15.25 2.90
C ILE A 71 15.35 16.75 3.15
N GLY A 72 16.01 17.10 4.25
CA GLY A 72 16.50 18.44 4.53
C GLY A 72 17.98 18.51 4.18
#